data_AF-A0A915EXJ8-F1
#
_entry.id   AF-A0A915EXJ8-F1
#
_cell.length_a   1.000
_cell.length_b   1.000
_cell.length_c   1.000
_cell.angle_alpha   90.00
_cell.angle_beta   90.00
_cell.angle_gamma   90.00
#
_symmetry.space_group_name_H-M   'P 1'
#
loop_
_entity.id
_entity.type
_entity.pdbx_description
1 polymer ?
#
loop_
_entity_poly.entity_id
_entity_poly.type
_entity_poly.pdbx_seq_one_letter_code
_entity_poly.pdbx_strand_id
1 'polypeptide(L)'
;MKFRVYEYPISNIDAFNGTTLPVTIETGMCKSNGVILGQPCSYSQGLLTITLNRASEYKILRVYDNTVSYTVYFASKCQFPAPKEGDVVVVPSMPLYRFLKGGSQVQIEFAVFGTKQTSHIQFRKGNALLCSWNGSVVSSNNPGCKDLNIDEAHNWMAIKPTIFHEKGKDYETCSWGSGSSNLSVTIDWSREGEAPEVAECNGIINSVSNLHDNMLHLKESGSIHSQVKRIHLPDKHFNLA
;
A
#
# COMPACT_ATOMS: atom_id res chain seq x y z
N MET A 1 19.83 -6.70 0.01
CA MET A 1 18.85 -5.93 -0.79
C MET A 1 19.35 -4.50 -0.92
N LYS A 2 19.20 -3.87 -2.10
CA LYS A 2 19.59 -2.48 -2.36
C LYS A 2 18.32 -1.64 -2.56
N PHE A 3 18.13 -0.62 -1.73
CA PHE A 3 17.03 0.33 -1.83
C PHE A 3 17.53 1.69 -2.30
N ARG A 4 16.76 2.37 -3.15
CA ARG A 4 17.07 3.71 -3.66
C ARG A 4 15.89 4.64 -3.45
N VAL A 5 16.16 5.80 -2.86
CA VAL A 5 15.21 6.94 -2.78
C VAL A 5 15.81 8.10 -3.53
N TYR A 6 15.01 8.76 -4.35
CA TYR A 6 15.43 9.91 -5.15
C TYR A 6 14.81 11.19 -4.60
N GLU A 7 15.57 12.29 -4.69
CA GLU A 7 15.12 13.68 -4.48
C GLU A 7 14.53 13.97 -3.09
N TYR A 8 15.24 13.60 -2.01
CA TYR A 8 14.76 13.98 -0.69
C TYR A 8 15.86 14.31 0.34
N PRO A 9 15.79 15.45 1.05
CA PRO A 9 16.63 15.69 2.21
C PRO A 9 16.25 14.67 3.29
N ILE A 10 17.09 13.63 3.42
CA ILE A 10 16.90 12.61 4.45
C ILE A 10 17.04 13.28 5.81
N SER A 11 15.99 13.22 6.60
CA SER A 11 16.08 13.60 8.01
C SER A 11 16.33 12.36 8.87
N ASN A 12 15.64 11.25 8.60
CA ASN A 12 15.72 10.05 9.42
C ASN A 12 15.65 8.78 8.57
N ILE A 13 16.33 7.73 9.03
CA ILE A 13 16.27 6.38 8.48
C ILE A 13 16.12 5.42 9.66
N ASP A 14 15.10 4.58 9.62
CA ASP A 14 14.87 3.54 10.62
C ASP A 14 14.79 2.18 9.95
N ALA A 15 15.41 1.18 10.55
CA ALA A 15 15.14 -0.21 10.27
C ALA A 15 14.35 -0.81 11.44
N PHE A 16 13.34 -1.62 11.15
CA PHE A 16 12.49 -2.21 12.18
C PHE A 16 12.55 -3.74 12.09
N ASN A 17 12.91 -4.40 13.19
CA ASN A 17 12.92 -5.86 13.32
C ASN A 17 12.01 -6.39 14.45
N GLY A 18 11.17 -5.52 15.01
CA GLY A 18 10.50 -5.72 16.30
C GLY A 18 10.81 -4.57 17.27
N THR A 19 11.99 -3.99 17.11
CA THR A 19 12.40 -2.72 17.72
C THR A 19 12.83 -1.75 16.62
N THR A 20 12.64 -0.45 16.84
CA THR A 20 13.12 0.59 15.93
C THR A 20 14.62 0.77 16.11
N LEU A 21 15.37 0.65 15.01
CA LEU A 21 16.82 0.83 14.94
C LEU A 21 17.10 2.07 14.09
N PRO A 22 17.54 3.20 14.69
CA PRO A 22 17.94 4.36 13.92
C PRO A 22 19.18 4.01 13.09
N VAL A 23 19.18 4.35 11.81
CA VAL A 23 20.24 4.03 10.85
C VAL A 23 21.01 5.29 10.49
N THR A 24 22.31 5.28 10.75
CA THR A 24 23.26 6.29 10.28
C THR A 24 24.08 5.74 9.12
N ILE A 25 24.54 6.64 8.23
CA ILE A 25 25.50 6.30 7.17
C ILE A 25 26.86 6.85 7.57
N GLU A 26 27.81 5.95 7.81
CA GLU A 26 29.17 6.29 8.21
C GLU A 26 30.17 5.59 7.30
N THR A 27 30.97 6.36 6.57
CA THR A 27 32.06 5.85 5.72
C THR A 27 31.60 4.70 4.79
N GLY A 28 30.45 4.86 4.15
CA GLY A 28 29.90 3.86 3.21
C GLY A 28 29.12 2.71 3.86
N MET A 29 28.95 2.70 5.19
CA MET A 29 28.26 1.65 5.94
C MET A 29 26.97 2.17 6.57
N CYS A 30 25.91 1.35 6.55
CA CYS A 30 24.73 1.56 7.37
C CYS A 30 24.99 1.01 8.77
N LYS A 31 24.79 1.83 9.81
CA LYS A 31 24.99 1.43 11.20
C LYS A 31 23.81 1.81 12.09
N SER A 32 23.63 1.07 13.17
CA SER A 32 22.78 1.47 14.29
C SER A 32 23.51 1.21 15.60
N ASN A 33 23.64 2.23 16.44
CA ASN A 33 24.39 2.16 17.71
C ASN A 33 25.80 1.54 17.56
N GLY A 34 26.52 1.89 16.48
CA GLY A 34 27.84 1.36 16.17
C GLY A 34 27.88 -0.02 15.51
N VAL A 35 26.76 -0.76 15.47
CA VAL A 35 26.64 -2.07 14.81
C VAL A 35 26.40 -1.88 13.32
N ILE A 36 27.17 -2.59 12.48
CA ILE A 36 27.03 -2.55 11.03
C ILE A 36 25.81 -3.38 10.60
N LEU A 37 24.85 -2.74 9.95
CA LEU A 37 23.66 -3.38 9.39
C LEU A 37 23.86 -3.81 7.93
N GLY A 38 24.72 -3.08 7.19
CA GLY A 38 25.11 -3.47 5.84
C GLY A 38 25.90 -2.41 5.08
N GLN A 39 26.27 -2.74 3.84
CA GLN A 39 27.07 -1.92 2.94
C GLN A 39 26.94 -2.43 1.48
N PRO A 40 27.10 -1.57 0.46
CA PRO A 40 27.39 -0.14 0.55
C PRO A 40 26.14 0.69 0.86
N CYS A 41 26.32 1.76 1.63
CA CYS A 41 25.32 2.76 1.95
C CYS A 41 25.85 4.16 1.67
N SER A 42 25.05 5.00 1.03
CA SER A 42 25.46 6.36 0.68
C SER A 42 24.26 7.28 0.53
N TYR A 43 24.52 8.57 0.75
CA TYR A 43 23.62 9.63 0.34
C TYR A 43 24.46 10.66 -0.44
N SER A 44 24.16 10.82 -1.73
CA SER A 44 24.88 11.74 -2.60
C SER A 44 23.93 12.28 -3.65
N GLN A 45 23.97 13.61 -3.88
CA GLN A 45 23.17 14.29 -4.90
C GLN A 45 21.66 13.95 -4.83
N GLY A 46 21.12 13.85 -3.61
CA GLY A 46 19.71 13.51 -3.40
C GLY A 46 19.35 12.04 -3.63
N LEU A 47 20.33 11.18 -3.93
CA LEU A 47 20.13 9.74 -4.05
C LEU A 47 20.58 9.03 -2.76
N LEU A 48 19.62 8.42 -2.09
CA LEU A 48 19.88 7.49 -0.99
C LEU A 48 20.13 6.09 -1.55
N THR A 49 21.18 5.43 -1.08
CA THR A 49 21.40 4.00 -1.27
C THR A 49 21.53 3.35 0.10
N ILE A 50 20.65 2.39 0.39
CA ILE A 50 20.72 1.55 1.59
C ILE A 50 20.90 0.10 1.18
N THR A 51 21.92 -0.55 1.75
CA THR A 51 22.15 -1.99 1.61
C THR A 51 22.18 -2.61 3.00
N LEU A 52 21.31 -3.60 3.22
CA LEU A 52 21.29 -4.40 4.44
C LEU A 52 21.83 -5.81 4.13
N ASN A 53 22.77 -6.29 4.94
CA ASN A 53 23.41 -7.60 4.74
C ASN A 53 22.43 -8.75 4.98
N ARG A 54 21.57 -8.61 6.00
CA ARG A 54 20.56 -9.61 6.39
C ARG A 54 19.16 -9.02 6.33
N ALA A 55 18.69 -8.70 5.13
CA ALA A 55 17.40 -8.05 4.92
C ALA A 55 16.22 -8.84 5.55
N SER A 56 16.32 -10.16 5.65
CA SER A 56 15.33 -11.04 6.28
C SER A 56 15.19 -10.87 7.79
N GLU A 57 16.15 -10.24 8.47
CA GLU A 57 16.04 -9.91 9.90
C GLU A 57 15.18 -8.68 10.15
N TYR A 58 14.87 -7.91 9.11
CA TYR A 58 14.07 -6.71 9.19
C TYR A 58 12.67 -6.96 8.64
N LYS A 59 11.72 -6.14 9.08
CA LYS A 59 10.32 -6.13 8.63
C LYS A 59 10.03 -4.88 7.82
N ILE A 60 10.60 -3.74 8.22
CA ILE A 60 10.39 -2.45 7.57
C ILE A 60 11.70 -1.68 7.52
N LEU A 61 12.00 -1.02 6.40
CA LEU A 61 12.93 0.10 6.33
C LEU A 61 12.12 1.36 6.04
N ARG A 62 12.25 2.38 6.88
CA ARG A 62 11.56 3.66 6.75
C ARG A 62 12.59 4.76 6.53
N VAL A 63 12.34 5.62 5.55
CA VAL A 63 13.10 6.86 5.32
C VAL A 63 12.08 7.98 5.39
N TYR A 64 12.28 8.96 6.28
CA TYR A 64 11.23 9.92 6.55
C TYR A 64 11.74 11.26 7.08
N ASP A 65 10.87 12.25 7.00
CA ASP A 65 10.93 13.49 7.74
C ASP A 65 9.53 13.84 8.29
N ASN A 66 9.29 15.13 8.59
CA ASN A 66 8.02 15.61 9.11
C ASN A 66 6.84 15.58 8.10
N THR A 67 7.11 15.37 6.81
CA THR A 67 6.12 15.53 5.74
C THR A 67 6.00 14.31 4.82
N VAL A 68 7.09 13.60 4.56
CA VAL A 68 7.13 12.46 3.66
C VAL A 68 7.73 11.26 4.38
N SER A 69 7.22 10.08 4.03
CA SER A 69 7.85 8.84 4.42
C SER A 69 7.79 7.81 3.31
N TYR A 70 8.96 7.25 3.03
CA TYR A 70 9.19 6.10 2.18
C TYR A 70 9.34 4.87 3.08
N THR A 71 8.77 3.75 2.66
CA THR A 71 8.79 2.49 3.37
C THR A 71 9.08 1.35 2.41
N VAL A 72 9.85 0.39 2.89
CA VAL A 72 10.06 -0.89 2.25
C VAL A 72 9.65 -1.94 3.25
N TYR A 73 8.71 -2.80 2.85
CA TYR A 73 8.32 -3.95 3.65
C TYR A 73 9.11 -5.17 3.22
N PHE A 74 9.73 -5.83 4.19
CA PHE A 74 10.41 -7.11 4.01
C PHE A 74 9.47 -8.20 4.53
N ALA A 75 8.89 -8.98 3.61
CA ALA A 75 7.96 -10.04 3.95
C ALA A 75 8.30 -11.28 3.12
N SER A 76 9.00 -12.24 3.74
CA SER A 76 9.29 -13.50 3.06
C SER A 76 7.99 -14.25 2.75
N LYS A 77 7.86 -14.76 1.52
CA LYS A 77 6.62 -15.37 1.01
C LYS A 77 5.40 -14.46 1.17
N CYS A 78 5.63 -13.15 1.30
CA CYS A 78 4.61 -12.12 1.38
C CYS A 78 3.67 -12.28 2.58
N GLN A 79 4.22 -12.83 3.65
CA GLN A 79 3.56 -12.93 4.96
C GLN A 79 3.82 -11.63 5.73
N PHE A 80 2.98 -10.63 5.49
CA PHE A 80 3.04 -9.39 6.25
C PHE A 80 2.54 -9.63 7.69
N PRO A 81 3.06 -8.87 8.68
CA PRO A 81 2.50 -8.89 10.02
C PRO A 81 1.00 -8.57 10.00
N ALA A 82 0.24 -9.22 10.88
CA ALA A 82 -1.17 -8.87 11.06
C ALA A 82 -1.28 -7.41 11.54
N PRO A 83 -2.05 -6.55 10.83
CA PRO A 83 -2.21 -5.16 11.20
C PRO A 83 -3.06 -5.02 12.46
N LYS A 84 -2.77 -4.00 13.28
CA LYS A 84 -3.66 -3.53 14.35
C LYS A 84 -4.63 -2.50 13.80
N GLU A 85 -5.66 -2.15 14.58
CA GLU A 85 -6.56 -1.07 14.18
C GLU A 85 -5.80 0.23 13.91
N GLY A 86 -6.07 0.85 12.77
CA GLY A 86 -5.37 2.04 12.28
C GLY A 86 -4.05 1.76 11.56
N ASP A 87 -3.55 0.52 11.55
CA ASP A 87 -2.38 0.15 10.76
C ASP A 87 -2.73 0.02 9.28
N VAL A 88 -1.76 0.33 8.41
CA VAL A 88 -1.89 0.10 6.97
C VAL A 88 -2.01 -1.39 6.66
N VAL A 89 -2.86 -1.72 5.69
CA VAL A 89 -2.91 -3.06 5.10
C VAL A 89 -2.10 -3.01 3.81
N VAL A 90 -0.99 -3.76 3.75
CA VAL A 90 -0.02 -3.67 2.64
C VAL A 90 -0.53 -4.31 1.36
N VAL A 91 -1.23 -5.45 1.49
CA VAL A 91 -1.61 -6.33 0.38
C VAL A 91 -2.38 -5.61 -0.75
N PRO A 92 -3.41 -4.77 -0.49
CA PRO A 92 -4.16 -4.09 -1.55
C PRO A 92 -3.30 -3.15 -2.42
N SER A 93 -2.21 -2.62 -1.87
CA SER A 93 -1.34 -1.68 -2.58
C SER A 93 -0.25 -2.38 -3.41
N MET A 94 -0.08 -3.70 -3.23
CA MET A 94 0.94 -4.47 -3.95
C MET A 94 0.69 -4.47 -5.47
N PRO A 95 1.75 -4.45 -6.30
CA PRO A 95 3.15 -4.25 -5.93
C PRO A 95 3.44 -2.80 -5.49
N LEU A 96 4.37 -2.64 -4.54
CA LEU A 96 4.75 -1.35 -3.94
C LEU A 96 5.73 -0.57 -4.81
N TYR A 97 6.40 -1.23 -5.75
CA TYR A 97 7.09 -0.57 -6.85
C TYR A 97 6.41 -0.94 -8.17
N ARG A 98 6.21 0.03 -9.07
CA ARG A 98 5.53 -0.20 -10.36
C ARG A 98 6.33 0.41 -11.50
N PHE A 99 6.73 -0.42 -12.46
CA PHE A 99 7.34 0.02 -13.71
C PHE A 99 6.25 0.20 -14.77
N LEU A 100 5.98 1.43 -15.17
CA LEU A 100 4.86 1.82 -16.03
C LEU A 100 5.30 2.68 -17.20
N LYS A 101 6.46 2.38 -17.80
CA LYS A 101 6.93 3.11 -18.97
C LYS A 101 5.87 3.21 -20.06
N GLY A 102 5.60 4.44 -20.50
CA GLY A 102 4.59 4.76 -21.51
C GLY A 102 3.14 4.78 -20.99
N GLY A 103 2.90 4.45 -19.72
CA GLY A 103 1.60 4.59 -19.07
C GLY A 103 1.28 6.04 -18.74
N SER A 104 -0.02 6.38 -18.75
CA SER A 104 -0.51 7.73 -18.43
C SER A 104 -1.20 7.83 -17.07
N GLN A 105 -1.61 6.69 -16.52
CA GLN A 105 -2.27 6.62 -15.21
C GLN A 105 -2.17 5.22 -14.61
N VAL A 106 -2.39 5.12 -13.30
CA VAL A 106 -2.52 3.85 -12.58
C VAL A 106 -3.51 4.00 -11.43
N GLN A 107 -4.32 2.97 -11.19
CA GLN A 107 -5.12 2.87 -9.97
C GLN A 107 -4.39 2.03 -8.93
N ILE A 108 -4.39 2.51 -7.70
CA ILE A 108 -3.78 1.83 -6.56
C ILE A 108 -4.80 1.83 -5.43
N GLU A 109 -5.04 0.67 -4.84
CA GLU A 109 -5.87 0.56 -3.65
C GLU A 109 -5.01 0.71 -2.40
N PHE A 110 -5.47 1.49 -1.44
CA PHE A 110 -4.84 1.68 -0.14
C PHE A 110 -5.87 1.41 0.93
N ALA A 111 -5.45 0.74 2.01
CA ALA A 111 -6.35 0.39 3.10
C ALA A 111 -5.68 0.55 4.46
N VAL A 112 -6.50 0.77 5.48
CA VAL A 112 -6.15 0.64 6.90
C VAL A 112 -7.08 -0.36 7.57
N PHE A 113 -6.59 -1.05 8.59
CA PHE A 113 -7.35 -2.07 9.30
C PHE A 113 -8.25 -1.45 10.39
N GLY A 114 -9.45 -2.00 10.56
CA GLY A 114 -10.48 -1.58 11.51
C GLY A 114 -11.53 -0.65 10.89
N THR A 115 -12.78 -1.10 10.74
CA THR A 115 -13.91 -0.28 10.24
C THR A 115 -14.38 0.80 11.21
N LYS A 116 -13.81 0.84 12.42
CA LYS A 116 -14.11 1.83 13.47
C LYS A 116 -12.87 2.58 13.97
N GLN A 117 -11.72 2.37 13.35
CA GLN A 117 -10.49 3.07 13.70
C GLN A 117 -10.67 4.59 13.49
N THR A 118 -10.04 5.39 14.34
CA THR A 118 -10.15 6.87 14.32
C THR A 118 -8.82 7.57 14.08
N SER A 119 -7.79 6.81 13.67
CA SER A 119 -6.47 7.37 13.38
C SER A 119 -6.57 8.46 12.31
N HIS A 120 -5.69 9.45 12.44
CA HIS A 120 -5.53 10.48 11.43
C HIS A 120 -4.75 9.89 10.24
N ILE A 121 -5.45 9.65 9.13
CA ILE A 121 -4.90 9.04 7.92
C ILE A 121 -4.63 10.12 6.89
N GLN A 122 -3.48 10.05 6.23
CA GLN A 122 -3.09 10.96 5.16
C GLN A 122 -2.80 10.21 3.87
N PHE A 123 -3.22 10.79 2.76
CA PHE A 123 -2.79 10.40 1.41
C PHE A 123 -1.98 11.54 0.80
N ARG A 124 -0.73 11.25 0.45
CA ARG A 124 0.20 12.22 -0.13
C ARG A 124 0.77 11.72 -1.43
N LYS A 125 1.08 12.65 -2.32
CA LYS A 125 1.86 12.41 -3.54
C LYS A 125 3.10 13.29 -3.50
N GLY A 126 4.27 12.68 -3.33
CA GLY A 126 5.47 13.40 -2.88
C GLY A 126 5.15 14.18 -1.58
N ASN A 127 5.44 15.47 -1.58
CA ASN A 127 5.24 16.35 -0.43
C ASN A 127 3.80 16.88 -0.33
N ALA A 128 3.00 16.75 -1.40
CA ALA A 128 1.66 17.30 -1.45
C ALA A 128 0.69 16.42 -0.65
N LEU A 129 0.09 16.99 0.39
CA LEU A 129 -1.06 16.40 1.06
C LEU A 129 -2.28 16.54 0.16
N LEU A 130 -2.77 15.42 -0.36
CA LEU A 130 -3.94 15.42 -1.24
C LEU A 130 -5.22 15.28 -0.43
N CYS A 131 -5.27 14.28 0.44
CA CYS A 131 -6.42 13.95 1.26
C CYS A 131 -6.00 13.61 2.68
N SER A 132 -6.90 13.89 3.62
CA SER A 132 -6.70 13.64 5.04
C SER A 132 -8.02 13.22 5.64
N TRP A 133 -8.01 12.28 6.58
CA TRP A 133 -9.19 11.76 7.24
C TRP A 133 -8.98 11.65 8.75
N ASN A 134 -10.04 11.92 9.51
CA ASN A 134 -10.13 11.58 10.92
C ASN A 134 -11.13 10.42 11.05
N GLY A 135 -10.62 9.20 11.17
CA GLY A 135 -11.43 7.99 10.92
C GLY A 135 -11.74 7.85 9.43
N SER A 136 -13.01 7.61 9.08
CA SER A 136 -13.44 7.46 7.68
C SER A 136 -13.84 8.77 6.99
N VAL A 137 -14.03 9.85 7.76
CA VAL A 137 -14.56 11.12 7.27
C VAL A 137 -13.42 12.00 6.77
N VAL A 138 -13.58 12.52 5.56
CA VAL A 138 -12.63 13.47 4.96
C VAL A 138 -12.52 14.74 5.80
N SER A 139 -11.29 15.16 6.10
CA SER A 139 -10.96 16.41 6.77
C SER A 139 -10.31 17.44 5.83
N SER A 140 -10.37 17.22 4.51
CA SER A 140 -9.80 18.07 3.46
C SER A 140 -10.89 18.49 2.47
N ASN A 141 -10.95 19.76 2.09
CA ASN A 141 -11.92 20.26 1.10
C ASN A 141 -11.46 20.03 -0.36
N ASN A 142 -10.45 19.20 -0.60
CA ASN A 142 -10.01 18.88 -1.95
C ASN A 142 -11.12 18.09 -2.67
N PRO A 143 -11.68 18.59 -3.79
CA PRO A 143 -12.84 17.99 -4.45
C PRO A 143 -12.56 16.57 -4.99
N GLY A 144 -11.29 16.18 -5.13
CA GLY A 144 -10.91 14.81 -5.48
C GLY A 144 -10.99 13.80 -4.34
N CYS A 145 -11.11 14.26 -3.09
CA CYS A 145 -11.15 13.39 -1.91
C CYS A 145 -12.60 12.99 -1.58
N LYS A 146 -12.76 11.74 -1.17
CA LYS A 146 -14.03 11.16 -0.71
C LYS A 146 -13.79 10.41 0.59
N ASP A 147 -14.86 10.19 1.34
CA ASP A 147 -14.81 9.35 2.53
C ASP A 147 -14.26 7.96 2.20
N LEU A 148 -13.64 7.33 3.19
CA LEU A 148 -13.08 5.99 3.03
C LEU A 148 -14.20 4.97 2.81
N ASN A 149 -14.01 4.08 1.84
CA ASN A 149 -14.92 2.96 1.66
C ASN A 149 -14.75 1.98 2.81
N ILE A 150 -15.85 1.62 3.46
CA ILE A 150 -15.86 0.65 4.56
C ILE A 150 -16.08 -0.74 3.97
N ASP A 151 -15.13 -1.65 4.24
CA ASP A 151 -15.23 -3.06 3.91
C ASP A 151 -15.35 -3.86 5.20
N GLU A 152 -16.59 -4.15 5.61
CA GLU A 152 -16.88 -4.93 6.83
C GLU A 152 -16.43 -6.40 6.71
N ALA A 153 -16.33 -6.94 5.48
CA ALA A 153 -15.94 -8.35 5.28
C ALA A 153 -14.45 -8.56 5.59
N HIS A 154 -13.61 -7.60 5.18
CA HIS A 154 -12.17 -7.63 5.45
C HIS A 154 -11.77 -6.83 6.70
N ASN A 155 -12.71 -6.09 7.28
CA ASN A 155 -12.51 -5.13 8.37
C ASN A 155 -11.57 -3.98 7.97
N TRP A 156 -11.76 -3.37 6.79
CA TRP A 156 -10.89 -2.31 6.24
C TRP A 156 -11.62 -0.98 6.03
N MET A 157 -10.86 0.10 6.07
CA MET A 157 -11.24 1.37 5.42
C MET A 157 -10.29 1.63 4.25
N ALA A 158 -10.81 1.89 3.05
CA ALA A 158 -10.00 1.92 1.84
C ALA A 158 -10.29 3.11 0.90
N ILE A 159 -9.28 3.46 0.10
CA ILE A 159 -9.41 4.33 -1.09
C ILE A 159 -8.80 3.66 -2.31
N LYS A 160 -9.29 4.04 -3.50
CA LYS A 160 -8.69 3.63 -4.78
C LYS A 160 -8.46 4.83 -5.70
N PRO A 161 -7.48 5.68 -5.41
CA PRO A 161 -7.16 6.83 -6.26
C PRO A 161 -6.63 6.40 -7.64
N THR A 162 -6.96 7.20 -8.66
CA THR A 162 -6.26 7.19 -9.95
C THR A 162 -5.11 8.20 -9.87
N ILE A 163 -3.88 7.72 -10.08
CA ILE A 163 -2.67 8.52 -10.13
C ILE A 163 -2.34 8.77 -11.60
N PHE A 164 -2.29 10.04 -11.99
CA PHE A 164 -1.96 10.45 -13.35
C PHE A 164 -0.48 10.77 -13.47
N HIS A 165 0.13 10.37 -14.58
CA HIS A 165 1.51 10.71 -14.92
C HIS A 165 1.63 12.21 -15.20
N GLU A 166 2.42 12.91 -14.39
CA GLU A 166 2.71 14.32 -14.62
C GLU A 166 3.83 14.50 -15.66
N LYS A 167 3.63 15.41 -16.61
CA LYS A 167 4.63 15.70 -17.65
C LYS A 167 5.95 16.13 -17.01
N GLY A 168 7.03 15.43 -17.36
CA GLY A 168 8.38 15.71 -16.85
C GLY A 168 8.70 15.06 -15.51
N LYS A 169 7.84 14.15 -15.01
CA LYS A 169 8.15 13.30 -13.86
C LYS A 169 8.49 11.88 -14.32
N ASP A 170 9.71 11.45 -14.02
CA ASP A 170 10.15 10.07 -14.32
C ASP A 170 9.61 9.08 -13.29
N TYR A 171 9.38 9.53 -12.06
CA TYR A 171 8.84 8.73 -10.97
C TYR A 171 8.02 9.59 -10.00
N GLU A 172 7.09 8.94 -9.31
CA GLU A 172 6.25 9.53 -8.29
C GLU A 172 6.14 8.55 -7.11
N THR A 173 6.10 9.06 -5.87
CA THR A 173 5.82 8.22 -4.71
C THR A 173 4.56 8.71 -4.02
N CYS A 174 3.62 7.80 -3.85
CA CYS A 174 2.44 8.00 -3.02
C CYS A 174 2.73 7.47 -1.62
N SER A 175 2.30 8.19 -0.59
CA SER A 175 2.31 7.68 0.78
C SER A 175 0.92 7.69 1.39
N TRP A 176 0.65 6.68 2.20
CA TRP A 176 -0.64 6.39 2.81
C TRP A 176 -0.46 5.92 4.25
N GLY A 177 -1.35 6.35 5.14
CA GLY A 177 -1.43 5.85 6.52
C GLY A 177 -1.39 6.94 7.57
N SER A 178 -1.07 6.54 8.80
CA SER A 178 -0.95 7.40 9.97
C SER A 178 0.52 7.72 10.29
N GLY A 179 0.76 8.58 11.29
CA GLY A 179 2.12 8.87 11.74
C GLY A 179 2.88 7.64 12.26
N SER A 180 2.16 6.69 12.86
CA SER A 180 2.71 5.46 13.45
C SER A 180 2.77 4.28 12.49
N SER A 181 1.97 4.28 11.43
CA SER A 181 1.87 3.18 10.48
C SER A 181 1.64 3.72 9.09
N ASN A 182 2.63 3.54 8.20
CA ASN A 182 2.60 4.14 6.88
C ASN A 182 3.11 3.19 5.81
N LEU A 183 2.64 3.43 4.60
CA LEU A 183 3.01 2.71 3.40
C LEU A 183 3.38 3.72 2.32
N SER A 184 4.33 3.35 1.47
CA SER A 184 4.66 4.09 0.26
C SER A 184 4.63 3.18 -0.95
N VAL A 185 4.06 3.68 -2.04
CA VAL A 185 4.09 3.05 -3.35
C VAL A 185 4.81 3.97 -4.32
N THR A 186 5.85 3.46 -4.97
CA THR A 186 6.61 4.20 -5.98
C THR A 186 6.21 3.74 -7.38
N ILE A 187 5.91 4.71 -8.23
CA ILE A 187 5.58 4.52 -9.64
C ILE A 187 6.74 5.09 -10.45
N ASP A 188 7.26 4.29 -11.38
CA ASP A 188 8.30 4.67 -12.33
C ASP A 188 7.72 4.68 -13.74
N TRP A 189 7.56 5.88 -14.29
CA TRP A 189 7.00 6.12 -15.62
C TRP A 189 8.05 6.05 -16.74
N SER A 190 9.32 5.88 -16.37
CA SER A 190 10.46 5.96 -17.31
C SER A 190 11.03 4.58 -17.66
N ARG A 191 10.87 3.59 -16.77
CA ARG A 191 11.49 2.27 -16.89
C ARG A 191 10.46 1.15 -17.04
N GLU A 192 10.86 0.13 -17.81
CA GLU A 192 10.21 -1.17 -17.86
C GLU A 192 10.81 -2.08 -16.79
N GLY A 193 10.04 -3.07 -16.35
CA GLY A 193 10.52 -4.07 -15.41
C GLY A 193 9.39 -4.73 -14.64
N GLU A 194 9.76 -5.66 -13.78
CA GLU A 194 8.88 -6.28 -12.81
C GLU A 194 9.43 -5.99 -11.42
N ALA A 195 8.54 -5.64 -10.49
CA ALA A 195 8.95 -5.35 -9.12
C ALA A 195 9.43 -6.66 -8.45
N PRO A 196 10.52 -6.63 -7.66
CA PRO A 196 11.07 -7.84 -7.04
C PRO A 196 10.04 -8.63 -6.22
N GLU A 197 9.09 -7.94 -5.59
CA GLU A 197 8.03 -8.56 -4.83
C GLU A 197 7.04 -9.37 -5.68
N VAL A 198 6.93 -9.13 -6.99
CA VAL A 198 5.99 -9.87 -7.83
C VAL A 198 6.39 -11.35 -7.90
N ALA A 199 7.67 -11.63 -8.17
CA ALA A 199 8.19 -13.00 -8.19
C ALA A 199 7.94 -13.76 -6.87
N GLU A 200 8.04 -13.07 -5.73
CA GLU A 200 7.86 -13.68 -4.41
C GLU A 200 6.38 -13.75 -3.98
N CYS A 201 5.53 -12.81 -4.45
CA CYS A 201 4.13 -12.65 -4.03
C CYS A 201 3.09 -13.07 -5.08
N ASN A 202 3.49 -13.67 -6.19
CA ASN A 202 2.62 -13.96 -7.33
C ASN A 202 1.29 -14.65 -6.97
N GLY A 203 1.29 -15.58 -6.00
CA GLY A 203 0.06 -16.23 -5.53
C GLY A 203 -0.95 -15.27 -4.87
N ILE A 204 -0.46 -14.25 -4.16
CA ILE A 204 -1.28 -13.23 -3.50
C ILE A 204 -1.70 -12.16 -4.50
N ILE A 205 -0.78 -11.65 -5.32
CA ILE A 205 -1.06 -10.59 -6.30
C ILE A 205 -2.13 -11.05 -7.30
N ASN A 206 -2.03 -12.29 -7.80
CA ASN A 206 -3.04 -12.86 -8.69
C ASN A 206 -4.39 -13.09 -7.99
N SER A 207 -4.39 -13.38 -6.68
CA SER A 207 -5.65 -13.51 -5.93
C SER A 207 -6.36 -12.16 -5.76
N VAL A 208 -5.61 -11.07 -5.56
CA VAL A 208 -6.13 -9.71 -5.44
C VAL A 208 -6.66 -9.20 -6.79
N SER A 209 -5.98 -9.48 -7.90
CA SER A 209 -6.48 -9.15 -9.24
C SER A 209 -7.74 -9.96 -9.61
N ASN A 210 -7.75 -11.28 -9.34
CA ASN A 210 -8.87 -12.16 -9.67
C ASN A 210 -10.11 -11.93 -8.78
N LEU A 211 -9.95 -11.51 -7.52
CA LEU A 211 -11.08 -11.08 -6.66
C LEU A 211 -11.74 -9.82 -7.21
N HIS A 212 -10.96 -8.89 -7.76
CA HIS A 212 -11.47 -7.68 -8.40
C HIS A 212 -12.26 -8.00 -9.69
N ASP A 213 -11.74 -8.90 -10.54
CA ASP A 213 -12.41 -9.29 -11.79
C ASP A 213 -13.71 -10.07 -11.53
N ASN A 214 -13.73 -10.95 -10.53
CA ASN A 214 -14.94 -11.68 -10.14
C ASN A 214 -16.01 -10.77 -9.52
N MET A 215 -15.63 -9.71 -8.79
CA MET A 215 -16.57 -8.73 -8.26
C MET A 215 -17.14 -7.79 -9.34
N LEU A 216 -16.37 -7.47 -10.39
CA LEU A 216 -16.85 -6.70 -11.54
C LEU A 216 -17.86 -7.52 -12.36
N HIS A 217 -17.58 -8.81 -12.61
CA HIS A 217 -18.52 -9.69 -13.30
C HIS A 217 -19.82 -9.93 -12.50
N LEU A 218 -19.76 -9.99 -11.17
CA LEU A 218 -20.96 -10.08 -10.34
C LEU A 218 -21.81 -8.80 -10.42
N LYS A 219 -21.20 -7.61 -10.49
CA LYS A 219 -21.92 -6.34 -10.67
C LYS A 219 -22.53 -6.19 -12.07
N GLU A 220 -21.87 -6.69 -13.12
CA GLU A 220 -22.43 -6.70 -14.48
C GLU A 220 -23.54 -7.76 -14.67
N SER A 221 -23.46 -8.89 -13.96
CA SER A 221 -24.50 -9.92 -13.98
C SER A 221 -25.80 -9.51 -13.24
N GLY A 222 -25.77 -8.45 -12.44
CA GLY A 222 -26.90 -7.92 -11.68
C GLY A 222 -27.92 -7.10 -12.48
N SER A 223 -27.72 -6.93 -13.79
CA SER A 223 -28.61 -6.14 -14.66
C SER A 223 -29.15 -6.96 -15.84
N ILE A 224 -29.82 -8.09 -15.58
CA ILE A 224 -30.71 -8.71 -16.57
C ILE A 224 -32.01 -9.18 -15.92
N HIS A 225 -33.07 -8.47 -16.27
CA HIS A 225 -34.49 -8.82 -16.32
C HIS A 225 -35.12 -9.71 -15.22
N SER A 226 -36.09 -9.09 -14.56
CA SER A 226 -37.30 -9.71 -14.04
C SER A 226 -37.88 -10.76 -15.00
N GLN A 227 -37.87 -12.03 -14.58
CA GLN A 227 -38.98 -12.95 -14.85
C GLN A 227 -39.27 -13.77 -13.59
N VAL A 228 -40.32 -13.36 -12.90
CA VAL A 228 -40.97 -14.13 -11.84
C VAL A 228 -41.53 -15.39 -12.47
N LYS A 229 -40.85 -16.52 -12.33
CA LYS A 229 -41.42 -17.84 -12.60
C LYS A 229 -42.10 -18.31 -11.31
N ARG A 230 -43.42 -18.16 -11.23
CA ARG A 230 -44.23 -18.77 -10.15
C ARG A 230 -43.97 -20.28 -10.14
N ILE A 231 -43.42 -20.78 -9.05
CA ILE A 231 -43.36 -22.21 -8.77
C ILE A 231 -44.70 -22.58 -8.11
N HIS A 232 -45.46 -23.45 -8.78
CA HIS A 232 -46.68 -24.04 -8.28
C HIS A 232 -46.31 -25.09 -7.21
N LEU A 233 -46.74 -24.89 -5.97
CA LEU A 233 -46.64 -25.89 -4.90
C LEU A 233 -47.81 -26.88 -5.04
N PRO A 234 -47.58 -28.21 -5.04
CA PRO A 234 -48.67 -29.16 -5.02
C PRO A 234 -49.21 -29.32 -3.58
N ASP A 235 -50.53 -29.23 -3.45
CA ASP A 235 -51.30 -29.50 -2.24
C ASP A 235 -51.03 -30.92 -1.71
N LYS A 236 -50.59 -31.01 -0.45
CA LYS A 236 -50.62 -32.27 0.31
C LYS A 236 -51.86 -32.28 1.18
N HIS A 237 -52.79 -33.15 0.78
CA HIS A 237 -53.93 -33.58 1.59
C HIS A 237 -53.48 -34.13 2.96
N PHE A 238 -54.00 -33.53 4.03
CA PHE A 238 -54.07 -34.15 5.35
C PHE A 238 -55.38 -34.95 5.43
N ASN A 239 -55.28 -36.27 5.57
CA ASN A 239 -56.37 -37.12 6.03
C ASN A 239 -56.21 -37.33 7.54
N LEU A 240 -57.21 -36.91 8.30
CA LEU A 240 -57.40 -37.26 9.70
C LEU A 240 -57.99 -38.67 9.80
N ALA A 241 -57.45 -39.46 10.73
CA ALA A 241 -58.15 -40.55 11.41
C ALA A 241 -58.22 -40.19 12.90
#